data_AF-J4KRZ5-F1
#
_entry.id   AF-J4KRZ5-F1
#
_cell.length_a   1.000
_cell.length_b   1.000
_cell.length_c   1.000
_cell.angle_alpha   90.00
_cell.angle_beta   90.00
_cell.angle_gamma   90.00
#
_symmetry.space_group_name_H-M   'P 1'
#
loop_
_entity.id
_entity.type
_entity.pdbx_description
1 polymer ?
#
loop_
_entity_poly.entity_id
_entity_poly.type
_entity_poly.pdbx_seq_one_letter_code
_entity_poly.pdbx_strand_id
1 'polypeptide(L)'
;MIFLKNNLCHSIILIFIVSCSSGGSVENLTNDNQSISIYVNGLITPSASYAKQTVEISTDNSMCSFNIALKDNNKKIHHVKSNDNKTFSFRNPIVYRNSENHYLVISTNFSNTCPQVSKEINLEVLKSSTKYDLIPENVDSLKTNIYAINDIGFEGIIIRERYSATICYPTENDCKFYENELFGQDAHNMVQGDFNGDGHEDFAVAWAFFPHTIEADQKVYAPLNIYLSDGNGSFEEQMNIYKSGNPPKHPFAYRTIAADFNNDGVDDIFSGSMGIQYRSSDYSQNYIDPYPHLLLISDGQGSLEDKSEQIEDFNDGNGQLCGFAHDASVGDPDGDGDLDIFACNILNINDGNGNFKIHDYINLNWQRENQYGNPMSSILNDLNNDNFDDIVFWNFDNRESWSSADEGYILLSNGTPIIRDWAKITLPAGPYGYNKNKYNHAVSGDLNSDGYQDVVVAITRDQPYYEGAYLQILINDGNGNLIDMTDEKFSEQPRSETHHGEGNLYLRDMNLDGYLDIIHSTRDYSSGYHGAHIAINDGKGSFNSIANSMLPDRPDPGSNNYDYLMKSLPINIDNEGCIDFISVTDVGWENSQNETSNYFFSVINTDCNF
;
A
#
# COMPACT_ATOMS: atom_id res chain seq x y z
N MET A 1 -17.97 -6.29 -61.51
CA MET A 1 -18.49 -5.36 -62.53
C MET A 1 -18.43 -3.96 -61.94
N ILE A 2 -17.58 -3.09 -62.49
CA ILE A 2 -17.59 -1.60 -62.45
C ILE A 2 -17.31 -0.96 -61.06
N PHE A 3 -16.10 -0.45 -60.72
CA PHE A 3 -15.34 0.77 -61.13
C PHE A 3 -15.99 2.15 -60.84
N LEU A 4 -15.33 2.97 -60.00
CA LEU A 4 -14.84 4.37 -60.17
C LEU A 4 -14.67 5.03 -58.77
N LYS A 5 -13.51 5.51 -58.28
CA LYS A 5 -12.45 6.48 -58.68
C LYS A 5 -12.56 7.86 -57.95
N ASN A 6 -11.57 8.08 -57.07
CA ASN A 6 -10.80 9.30 -56.71
C ASN A 6 -11.45 10.70 -56.65
N ASN A 7 -11.10 11.48 -55.62
CA ASN A 7 -10.01 12.47 -55.71
C ASN A 7 -9.65 13.14 -54.36
N LEU A 8 -8.34 13.16 -54.09
CA LEU A 8 -7.66 13.83 -52.98
C LEU A 8 -7.17 15.21 -53.48
N CYS A 9 -7.39 16.27 -52.72
CA CYS A 9 -6.99 17.64 -53.10
C CYS A 9 -5.67 17.99 -52.38
N HIS A 10 -4.61 18.28 -53.14
CA HIS A 10 -3.35 18.87 -52.66
C HIS A 10 -3.30 20.34 -53.09
N SER A 11 -3.14 21.26 -52.13
CA SER A 11 -2.87 22.67 -52.42
C SER A 11 -1.37 22.90 -52.52
N ILE A 12 -0.94 23.35 -53.69
CA ILE A 12 0.41 23.84 -54.00
C ILE A 12 0.34 25.38 -54.00
N ILE A 13 1.15 26.03 -53.16
CA ILE A 13 1.34 27.48 -53.19
C ILE A 13 2.71 27.77 -53.85
N LEU A 14 2.65 28.43 -55.01
CA LEU A 14 3.77 29.03 -55.72
C LEU A 14 4.27 30.28 -54.98
N ILE A 15 5.59 30.42 -54.80
CA ILE A 15 6.22 31.70 -54.47
C ILE A 15 7.26 32.04 -55.55
N PHE A 16 7.20 33.30 -56.00
CA PHE A 16 7.92 33.89 -57.12
C PHE A 16 9.43 33.93 -56.93
N ILE A 17 10.15 33.66 -58.02
CA ILE A 17 11.59 33.89 -58.16
C ILE A 17 11.79 35.32 -58.67
N VAL A 18 12.45 36.18 -57.88
CA VAL A 18 13.01 37.46 -58.35
C VAL A 18 14.52 37.37 -58.20
N SER A 19 15.21 37.37 -59.34
CA SER A 19 16.65 37.47 -59.45
C SER A 19 17.10 38.92 -59.25
N CYS A 20 17.94 39.17 -58.25
CA CYS A 20 18.85 40.32 -58.23
C CYS A 20 20.26 39.81 -57.94
N SER A 21 21.11 39.91 -58.95
CA SER A 21 22.55 39.76 -58.85
C SER A 21 23.15 41.01 -58.20
N SER A 22 23.76 40.85 -57.04
CA SER A 22 24.82 41.74 -56.59
C SER A 22 25.89 40.90 -55.92
N GLY A 23 27.04 40.77 -56.60
CA GLY A 23 28.22 40.13 -56.07
C GLY A 23 28.68 40.83 -54.80
N GLY A 24 28.64 40.09 -53.69
CA GLY A 24 29.38 40.34 -52.48
C GLY A 24 30.13 39.06 -52.17
N SER A 25 31.44 39.17 -52.05
CA SER A 25 32.35 38.11 -51.65
C SER A 25 31.77 37.28 -50.49
N VAL A 26 31.58 35.98 -50.74
CA VAL A 26 31.48 34.98 -49.68
C VAL A 26 32.85 34.96 -49.02
N GLU A 27 33.03 35.77 -47.99
CA GLU A 27 33.93 35.37 -46.92
C GLU A 27 33.32 34.10 -46.36
N ASN A 28 33.94 32.97 -46.71
CA ASN A 28 33.87 31.77 -45.91
C ASN A 28 34.33 32.17 -44.50
N LEU A 29 33.39 32.61 -43.66
CA LEU A 29 33.46 32.39 -42.24
C LEU A 29 33.43 30.88 -42.08
N THR A 30 34.61 30.28 -42.19
CA THR A 30 34.93 29.10 -41.43
C THR A 30 34.45 29.40 -40.02
N ASN A 31 33.33 28.79 -39.60
CA ASN A 31 33.08 28.57 -38.19
C ASN A 31 34.35 27.85 -37.73
N ASP A 32 35.26 28.62 -37.12
CA ASP A 32 36.32 28.05 -36.32
C ASP A 32 35.63 27.02 -35.43
N ASN A 33 36.16 25.80 -35.44
CA ASN A 33 35.87 24.79 -34.44
C ASN A 33 36.16 25.40 -33.06
N GLN A 34 35.23 26.18 -32.51
CA GLN A 34 35.19 26.47 -31.09
C GLN A 34 34.82 25.15 -30.44
N SER A 35 35.84 24.35 -30.14
CA SER A 35 35.72 23.21 -29.26
C SER A 35 35.37 23.76 -27.87
N ILE A 36 34.08 23.81 -27.58
CA ILE A 36 33.61 24.15 -26.24
C ILE A 36 33.85 22.96 -25.31
N SER A 37 34.30 23.22 -24.08
CA SER A 37 34.47 22.17 -23.08
C SER A 37 33.24 22.10 -22.18
N ILE A 38 32.77 20.90 -21.86
CA ILE A 38 31.69 20.70 -20.89
C ILE A 38 32.29 20.43 -19.51
N TYR A 39 31.90 21.23 -18.53
CA TYR A 39 32.26 21.10 -17.13
C TYR A 39 31.05 20.64 -16.33
N VAL A 40 31.27 19.73 -15.39
CA VAL A 40 30.21 19.13 -14.57
C VAL A 40 30.66 19.19 -13.13
N ASN A 41 29.85 19.81 -12.30
CA ASN A 41 30.10 20.00 -10.89
C ASN A 41 29.00 19.31 -10.08
N GLY A 42 29.33 18.82 -8.88
CA GLY A 42 28.37 18.20 -7.96
C GLY A 42 28.06 16.72 -8.20
N LEU A 43 28.48 16.12 -9.32
CA LEU A 43 28.27 14.69 -9.56
C LEU A 43 29.07 13.84 -8.56
N ILE A 44 28.39 12.97 -7.83
CA ILE A 44 29.01 12.06 -6.85
C ILE A 44 29.18 10.69 -7.50
N THR A 45 30.43 10.25 -7.66
CA THR A 45 30.77 8.90 -8.15
C THR A 45 32.06 8.41 -7.45
N PRO A 46 32.08 7.20 -6.86
CA PRO A 46 30.95 6.26 -6.76
C PRO A 46 29.81 6.77 -5.85
N SER A 47 28.59 6.32 -6.08
CA SER A 47 27.40 6.64 -5.28
C SER A 47 26.42 5.47 -5.19
N ALA A 48 25.50 5.49 -4.22
CA ALA A 48 24.57 4.39 -3.99
C ALA A 48 23.49 4.27 -5.08
N SER A 49 22.93 3.07 -5.22
CA SER A 49 21.75 2.74 -6.01
C SER A 49 20.63 3.71 -5.68
N TYR A 50 19.92 4.20 -6.69
CA TYR A 50 18.80 5.14 -6.55
C TYR A 50 19.10 6.46 -5.78
N ALA A 51 20.36 6.72 -5.40
CA ALA A 51 20.71 7.96 -4.71
C ALA A 51 20.41 9.20 -5.56
N LYS A 52 19.90 10.24 -4.91
CA LYS A 52 19.67 11.55 -5.52
C LYS A 52 20.99 12.18 -5.94
N GLN A 53 21.02 12.69 -7.16
CA GLN A 53 22.10 13.51 -7.70
C GLN A 53 21.61 14.93 -7.96
N THR A 54 22.49 15.90 -7.78
CA THR A 54 22.30 17.27 -8.26
C THR A 54 23.59 17.71 -8.94
N VAL A 55 23.51 18.03 -10.22
CA VAL A 55 24.66 18.41 -11.04
C VAL A 55 24.46 19.76 -11.69
N GLU A 56 25.51 20.57 -11.68
CA GLU A 56 25.58 21.82 -12.43
C GLU A 56 26.49 21.64 -13.64
N ILE A 57 25.97 21.94 -14.81
CA ILE A 57 26.63 21.77 -16.09
C ILE A 57 26.90 23.15 -16.67
N SER A 58 28.16 23.41 -17.00
CA SER A 58 28.60 24.66 -17.61
C SER A 58 29.54 24.41 -18.78
N THR A 59 29.75 25.44 -19.58
CA THR A 59 30.68 25.43 -20.71
C THR A 59 31.23 26.82 -20.95
N ASP A 60 32.30 26.93 -21.73
CA ASP A 60 32.95 28.18 -22.12
C ASP A 60 32.00 29.15 -22.85
N ASN A 61 30.90 28.63 -23.39
CA ASN A 61 29.82 29.38 -24.01
C ASN A 61 28.56 29.40 -23.12
N SER A 62 28.32 30.52 -22.44
CA SER A 62 27.21 30.68 -21.50
C SER A 62 25.81 30.55 -22.12
N MET A 63 25.68 30.62 -23.44
CA MET A 63 24.40 30.48 -24.17
C MET A 63 24.00 29.02 -24.41
N CYS A 64 24.89 28.06 -24.16
CA CYS A 64 24.57 26.65 -24.30
C CYS A 64 23.67 26.15 -23.17
N SER A 65 22.78 25.23 -23.53
CA SER A 65 21.99 24.40 -22.61
C SER A 65 22.28 22.93 -22.91
N PHE A 66 21.90 22.04 -22.00
CA PHE A 66 22.31 20.65 -22.04
C PHE A 66 21.13 19.68 -21.96
N ASN A 67 21.41 18.42 -22.27
CA ASN A 67 20.59 17.26 -21.98
C ASN A 67 21.49 16.19 -21.35
N ILE A 68 20.90 15.38 -20.46
CA ILE A 68 21.56 14.25 -19.84
C ILE A 68 20.87 12.94 -20.21
N ALA A 69 21.63 11.89 -20.45
CA ALA A 69 21.13 10.55 -20.73
C ALA A 69 22.19 9.51 -20.35
N LEU A 70 21.80 8.23 -20.27
CA LEU A 70 22.77 7.14 -20.24
C LEU A 70 23.19 6.76 -21.65
N LYS A 71 24.42 6.30 -21.81
CA LYS A 71 24.96 5.82 -23.10
C LYS A 71 24.23 4.57 -23.61
N ASP A 72 23.81 3.70 -22.69
CA ASP A 72 22.97 2.57 -23.01
C ASP A 72 21.51 3.02 -23.08
N ASN A 73 20.98 3.11 -24.31
CA ASN A 73 19.62 3.58 -24.56
C ASN A 73 18.54 2.66 -23.96
N ASN A 74 18.88 1.43 -23.57
CA ASN A 74 17.95 0.52 -22.89
C ASN A 74 17.85 0.79 -21.39
N LYS A 75 18.75 1.62 -20.82
CA LYS A 75 18.71 2.06 -19.43
C LYS A 75 18.33 3.53 -19.39
N LYS A 76 17.55 3.92 -18.38
CA LYS A 76 17.20 5.32 -18.12
C LYS A 76 17.84 5.78 -16.81
N ILE A 77 18.15 7.07 -16.74
CA ILE A 77 18.30 7.79 -15.47
C ILE A 77 16.90 8.16 -15.00
N HIS A 78 16.62 7.95 -13.72
CA HIS A 78 15.27 8.08 -13.20
C HIS A 78 14.99 9.54 -12.74
N HIS A 79 13.75 9.98 -12.89
CA HIS A 79 13.23 11.28 -12.40
C HIS A 79 14.10 12.51 -12.75
N VAL A 80 14.53 12.62 -14.00
CA VAL A 80 15.34 13.77 -14.45
C VAL A 80 14.51 15.05 -14.44
N LYS A 81 14.91 16.02 -13.60
CA LYS A 81 14.31 17.34 -13.49
C LYS A 81 15.34 18.44 -13.77
N SER A 82 14.96 19.43 -14.56
CA SER A 82 15.74 20.66 -14.78
C SER A 82 14.83 21.82 -15.18
N ASN A 83 15.07 22.99 -14.60
CA ASN A 83 14.32 24.22 -14.92
C ASN A 83 15.06 25.13 -15.91
N ASP A 84 16.37 24.97 -16.06
CA ASP A 84 17.26 25.85 -16.83
C ASP A 84 18.09 25.10 -17.88
N ASN A 85 17.96 23.77 -17.94
CA ASN A 85 18.79 22.87 -18.76
C ASN A 85 20.29 23.04 -18.50
N LYS A 86 20.67 23.38 -17.26
CA LYS A 86 22.06 23.52 -16.79
C LYS A 86 22.24 22.86 -15.43
N THR A 87 21.27 23.02 -14.55
CA THR A 87 21.18 22.34 -13.26
C THR A 87 20.19 21.19 -13.40
N PHE A 88 20.65 19.97 -13.11
CA PHE A 88 19.84 18.76 -13.19
C PHE A 88 19.78 18.06 -11.85
N SER A 89 18.60 17.60 -11.46
CA SER A 89 18.42 16.60 -10.41
C SER A 89 17.88 15.31 -11.01
N PHE A 90 18.36 14.16 -10.54
CA PHE A 90 17.93 12.84 -11.00
C PHE A 90 18.29 11.79 -9.96
N ARG A 91 17.77 10.57 -10.13
CA ARG A 91 18.10 9.40 -9.31
C ARG A 91 19.03 8.46 -10.09
N ASN A 92 20.03 7.91 -9.39
CA ASN A 92 20.93 6.93 -9.96
C ASN A 92 20.18 5.68 -10.47
N PRO A 93 20.72 4.98 -11.49
CA PRO A 93 20.20 3.67 -11.88
C PRO A 93 20.13 2.70 -10.68
N ILE A 94 19.09 1.88 -10.63
CA ILE A 94 18.98 0.83 -9.61
C ILE A 94 19.89 -0.35 -9.97
N VAL A 95 20.71 -0.83 -9.02
CA VAL A 95 21.66 -1.94 -9.22
C VAL A 95 21.53 -3.00 -8.12
N TYR A 96 21.69 -4.27 -8.49
CA TYR A 96 21.54 -5.42 -7.56
C TYR A 96 22.85 -6.14 -7.25
N ARG A 97 23.91 -5.82 -8.00
CA ARG A 97 25.27 -6.33 -7.79
C ARG A 97 26.08 -5.28 -7.04
N ASN A 98 27.13 -5.71 -6.36
CA ASN A 98 27.99 -4.85 -5.52
C ASN A 98 28.34 -3.50 -6.16
N SER A 99 28.67 -3.49 -7.45
CA SER A 99 28.78 -2.26 -8.24
C SER A 99 28.52 -2.49 -9.73
N GLU A 100 28.04 -1.45 -10.41
CA GLU A 100 27.92 -1.37 -11.86
C GLU A 100 28.45 -0.02 -12.36
N ASN A 101 29.12 -0.03 -13.52
CA ASN A 101 29.55 1.20 -14.18
C ASN A 101 28.53 1.59 -15.25
N HIS A 102 28.05 2.83 -15.17
CA HIS A 102 27.21 3.47 -16.17
C HIS A 102 27.97 4.65 -16.79
N TYR A 103 27.60 5.03 -18.02
CA TYR A 103 28.20 6.18 -18.68
C TYR A 103 27.14 7.25 -18.90
N LEU A 104 27.23 8.33 -18.14
CA LEU A 104 26.40 9.52 -18.31
C LEU A 104 26.90 10.30 -19.52
N VAL A 105 26.02 10.54 -20.49
CA VAL A 105 26.26 11.32 -21.69
C VAL A 105 25.59 12.68 -21.52
N ILE A 106 26.41 13.73 -21.46
CA ILE A 106 25.95 15.11 -21.40
C ILE A 106 26.15 15.71 -22.77
N SER A 107 25.07 16.15 -23.40
CA SER A 107 25.09 16.71 -24.74
C SER A 107 24.57 18.13 -24.74
N THR A 108 25.19 19.01 -25.51
CA THR A 108 24.65 20.35 -25.75
C THR A 108 23.41 20.31 -26.65
N ASN A 109 22.43 21.16 -26.38
CA ASN A 109 21.31 21.40 -27.29
C ASN A 109 21.80 22.22 -28.47
N PHE A 110 21.86 21.58 -29.64
CA PHE A 110 22.38 22.19 -30.86
C PHE A 110 21.57 23.41 -31.26
N SER A 111 22.25 24.54 -31.48
CA SER A 111 21.66 25.77 -31.99
C SER A 111 22.71 26.59 -32.76
N ASN A 112 22.28 27.66 -33.44
CA ASN A 112 23.20 28.56 -34.14
C ASN A 112 24.25 29.19 -33.21
N THR A 113 23.99 29.22 -31.91
CA THR A 113 24.85 29.79 -30.87
C THR A 113 25.47 28.74 -29.96
N CYS A 114 25.20 27.44 -30.15
CA CYS A 114 25.77 26.36 -29.36
C CYS A 114 26.12 25.15 -30.25
N PRO A 115 27.41 24.86 -30.47
CA PRO A 115 27.83 23.72 -31.29
C PRO A 115 27.47 22.40 -30.62
N GLN A 116 27.25 21.36 -31.43
CA GLN A 116 26.95 20.02 -30.92
C GLN A 116 28.21 19.36 -30.37
N VAL A 117 28.30 19.27 -29.04
CA VAL A 117 29.36 18.61 -28.30
C VAL A 117 28.74 17.69 -27.25
N SER A 118 29.38 16.56 -26.99
CA SER A 118 29.02 15.68 -25.88
C SER A 118 30.22 15.36 -25.00
N LYS A 119 29.97 15.02 -23.74
CA LYS A 119 30.94 14.53 -22.78
C LYS A 119 30.38 13.27 -22.12
N GLU A 120 31.19 12.23 -22.11
CA GLU A 120 30.90 11.00 -21.37
C GLU A 120 31.60 11.05 -20.00
N ILE A 121 30.87 10.68 -18.95
CA ILE A 121 31.39 10.59 -17.59
C ILE A 121 31.01 9.22 -17.04
N ASN A 122 31.97 8.52 -16.45
CA ASN A 122 31.70 7.28 -15.74
C ASN A 122 30.96 7.60 -14.43
N LEU A 123 29.81 6.95 -14.24
CA LEU A 123 29.03 6.93 -13.02
C LEU A 123 29.08 5.51 -12.47
N GLU A 124 29.92 5.30 -11.48
CA GLU A 124 29.97 4.04 -10.74
C GLU A 124 28.86 4.04 -9.68
N VAL A 125 27.94 3.09 -9.79
CA VAL A 125 26.82 2.93 -8.87
C VAL A 125 27.07 1.69 -8.01
N LEU A 126 26.94 1.85 -6.70
CA LEU A 126 27.10 0.80 -5.70
C LEU A 126 25.72 0.30 -5.26
N LYS A 127 25.58 -1.00 -4.99
CA LYS A 127 24.39 -1.50 -4.29
C LYS A 127 24.22 -0.75 -2.96
N SER A 128 22.99 -0.36 -2.61
CA SER A 128 22.68 0.23 -1.31
C SER A 128 23.05 -0.73 -0.17
N SER A 129 23.49 -0.18 0.95
CA SER A 129 23.71 -0.96 2.18
C SER A 129 22.38 -1.13 2.89
N THR A 130 21.84 -2.32 2.89
CA THR A 130 20.62 -2.70 3.61
C THR A 130 20.96 -3.45 4.89
N LYS A 131 20.02 -3.56 5.85
CA LYS A 131 20.22 -4.32 7.09
C LYS A 131 20.53 -5.79 6.81
N TYR A 132 19.86 -6.36 5.82
CA TYR A 132 20.09 -7.70 5.30
C TYR A 132 20.65 -7.60 3.88
N ASP A 133 21.90 -8.03 3.69
CA ASP A 133 22.58 -7.98 2.39
C ASP A 133 22.08 -9.10 1.45
N LEU A 134 20.91 -8.89 0.88
CA LEU A 134 20.20 -9.87 0.06
C LEU A 134 20.54 -9.71 -1.42
N ILE A 135 20.96 -10.78 -2.09
CA ILE A 135 21.33 -10.77 -3.53
C ILE A 135 20.33 -11.64 -4.29
N PRO A 136 19.45 -11.06 -5.13
CA PRO A 136 18.51 -11.84 -5.93
C PRO A 136 19.20 -12.56 -7.11
N GLU A 137 18.70 -13.72 -7.49
CA GLU A 137 19.11 -14.40 -8.73
C GLU A 137 18.27 -13.96 -9.95
N ASN A 138 17.01 -13.59 -9.75
CA ASN A 138 16.03 -13.22 -10.78
C ASN A 138 16.12 -11.75 -11.25
N VAL A 139 17.33 -11.18 -11.32
CA VAL A 139 17.56 -9.74 -11.60
C VAL A 139 16.84 -9.20 -12.85
N ASP A 140 16.69 -10.03 -13.89
CA ASP A 140 16.10 -9.62 -15.17
C ASP A 140 14.58 -9.35 -15.09
N SER A 141 13.89 -9.83 -14.06
CA SER A 141 12.44 -9.62 -13.86
C SER A 141 12.08 -8.62 -12.77
N LEU A 142 13.08 -8.03 -12.11
CA LEU A 142 12.88 -7.03 -11.04
C LEU A 142 12.54 -5.62 -11.56
N LYS A 143 12.33 -5.47 -12.87
CA LYS A 143 12.05 -4.18 -13.52
C LYS A 143 11.05 -4.36 -14.64
N THR A 144 10.09 -3.45 -14.68
CA THR A 144 9.15 -3.28 -15.80
C THR A 144 9.30 -1.88 -16.39
N ASN A 145 8.37 -1.47 -17.25
CA ASN A 145 8.35 -0.12 -17.79
C ASN A 145 7.92 0.93 -16.76
N ILE A 146 7.16 0.54 -15.72
CA ILE A 146 6.57 1.46 -14.75
C ILE A 146 7.16 1.31 -13.36
N TYR A 147 7.68 0.13 -12.99
CA TYR A 147 8.17 -0.15 -11.64
C TYR A 147 9.53 -0.85 -11.64
N ALA A 148 10.32 -0.63 -10.59
CA ALA A 148 11.59 -1.31 -10.35
C ALA A 148 11.79 -1.62 -8.86
N ILE A 149 12.25 -2.82 -8.54
CA ILE A 149 12.58 -3.20 -7.17
C ILE A 149 13.86 -2.51 -6.71
N ASN A 150 13.88 -1.94 -5.51
CA ASN A 150 15.05 -1.34 -4.87
C ASN A 150 15.19 -1.81 -3.39
N ASP A 151 16.37 -1.58 -2.80
CA ASP A 151 16.66 -1.75 -1.36
C ASP A 151 16.20 -3.07 -0.74
N ILE A 152 16.50 -4.17 -1.43
CA ILE A 152 16.09 -5.52 -0.99
C ILE A 152 16.75 -5.86 0.35
N GLY A 153 15.91 -6.10 1.36
CA GLY A 153 16.35 -6.41 2.72
C GLY A 153 16.67 -5.19 3.58
N PHE A 154 16.11 -4.01 3.28
CA PHE A 154 16.34 -2.80 4.08
C PHE A 154 15.95 -3.03 5.55
N GLU A 155 14.85 -3.73 5.79
CA GLU A 155 14.36 -4.16 7.10
C GLU A 155 13.63 -5.51 6.99
N GLY A 156 13.14 -6.04 8.11
CA GLY A 156 12.37 -7.28 8.13
C GLY A 156 12.32 -7.95 9.49
N ILE A 157 11.84 -9.19 9.53
CA ILE A 157 11.76 -10.01 10.72
C ILE A 157 12.44 -11.37 10.52
N ILE A 158 13.07 -11.86 11.58
CA ILE A 158 13.63 -13.22 11.68
C ILE A 158 13.09 -13.86 12.95
N ILE A 159 12.55 -15.07 12.82
CA ILE A 159 11.92 -15.82 13.91
C ILE A 159 12.67 -17.14 14.07
N ARG A 160 12.99 -17.50 15.32
CA ARG A 160 13.71 -18.75 15.66
C ARG A 160 12.92 -19.64 16.60
N GLU A 161 11.81 -19.12 17.10
CA GLU A 161 10.89 -19.77 17.98
C GLU A 161 10.23 -20.96 17.28
N ARG A 162 9.96 -21.99 18.09
CA ARG A 162 9.41 -23.26 17.61
C ARG A 162 8.27 -23.71 18.48
N TYR A 163 7.41 -24.52 17.90
CA TYR A 163 6.30 -25.16 18.58
C TYR A 163 6.26 -26.66 18.27
N SER A 164 5.58 -27.41 19.15
CA SER A 164 5.14 -28.78 18.86
C SER A 164 3.69 -28.91 19.26
N ALA A 165 2.79 -28.99 18.28
CA ALA A 165 1.36 -28.94 18.52
C ALA A 165 0.58 -29.69 17.43
N THR A 166 -0.64 -30.08 17.76
CA THR A 166 -1.62 -30.50 16.73
C THR A 166 -2.33 -29.26 16.22
N ILE A 167 -2.10 -28.92 14.96
CA ILE A 167 -2.81 -27.82 14.30
C ILE A 167 -4.05 -28.40 13.64
N CYS A 168 -5.17 -27.76 13.89
CA CYS A 168 -6.50 -28.20 13.53
C CYS A 168 -7.20 -27.00 12.90
N TYR A 169 -6.90 -26.69 11.63
CA TYR A 169 -7.31 -25.44 10.98
C TYR A 169 -7.34 -25.58 9.44
N PRO A 170 -8.36 -25.05 8.72
CA PRO A 170 -9.46 -24.23 9.24
C PRO A 170 -10.56 -25.00 9.98
N THR A 171 -10.67 -26.32 9.79
CA THR A 171 -11.73 -27.15 10.40
C THR A 171 -11.20 -28.35 11.18
N GLU A 172 -12.10 -29.07 11.85
CA GLU A 172 -11.82 -30.33 12.55
C GLU A 172 -11.32 -31.47 11.69
N ASN A 173 -11.47 -31.34 10.38
CA ASN A 173 -10.99 -32.33 9.42
C ASN A 173 -9.55 -32.05 8.97
N ASP A 174 -8.97 -30.90 9.34
CA ASP A 174 -7.66 -30.42 8.88
C ASP A 174 -6.57 -30.58 9.94
N CYS A 175 -6.69 -31.61 10.79
CA CYS A 175 -5.79 -31.82 11.92
C CYS A 175 -4.49 -32.52 11.53
N LYS A 176 -3.35 -31.90 11.84
CA LYS A 176 -2.00 -32.46 11.65
C LYS A 176 -1.07 -32.09 12.82
N PHE A 177 -0.33 -33.08 13.31
CA PHE A 177 0.71 -32.86 14.31
C PHE A 177 2.02 -32.39 13.66
N TYR A 178 2.62 -31.38 14.26
CA TYR A 178 3.91 -30.82 13.89
C TYR A 178 4.84 -30.91 15.09
N GLU A 179 6.08 -31.37 14.85
CA GLU A 179 7.09 -31.55 15.89
C GLU A 179 8.25 -30.60 15.65
N ASN A 180 8.51 -29.74 16.65
CA ASN A 180 9.64 -28.81 16.66
C ASN A 180 9.71 -27.92 15.40
N GLU A 181 8.57 -27.42 14.94
CA GLU A 181 8.50 -26.59 13.74
C GLU A 181 8.62 -25.11 14.05
N LEU A 182 9.18 -24.38 13.09
CA LEU A 182 9.30 -22.92 13.16
C LEU A 182 7.93 -22.27 12.97
N PHE A 183 7.71 -21.17 13.69
CA PHE A 183 6.55 -20.32 13.40
C PHE A 183 6.66 -19.73 11.99
N GLY A 184 5.54 -19.73 11.26
CA GLY A 184 5.35 -18.91 10.08
C GLY A 184 5.11 -17.46 10.47
N GLN A 185 5.26 -16.57 9.51
CA GLN A 185 5.04 -15.13 9.70
C GLN A 185 4.19 -14.56 8.57
N ASP A 186 3.52 -13.45 8.86
CA ASP A 186 2.87 -12.61 7.87
C ASP A 186 3.02 -11.14 8.27
N ALA A 187 3.42 -10.29 7.33
CA ALA A 187 3.26 -8.84 7.43
C ALA A 187 1.76 -8.52 7.26
N HIS A 188 1.01 -8.90 8.29
CA HIS A 188 -0.39 -9.24 8.15
C HIS A 188 -1.26 -8.02 7.91
N ASN A 189 -0.95 -6.92 8.60
CA ASN A 189 -1.48 -5.59 8.30
C ASN A 189 -0.32 -4.60 8.23
N MET A 190 -0.41 -3.71 7.26
CA MET A 190 0.54 -2.62 7.06
C MET A 190 -0.24 -1.32 6.88
N VAL A 191 0.26 -0.23 7.44
CA VAL A 191 -0.35 1.10 7.33
C VAL A 191 0.75 2.14 7.21
N GLN A 192 0.49 3.20 6.46
CA GLN A 192 1.35 4.38 6.34
C GLN A 192 0.82 5.52 7.23
N GLY A 193 1.71 6.37 7.72
CA GLY A 193 1.41 7.56 8.52
C GLY A 193 2.66 8.39 8.77
N ASP A 194 2.54 9.59 9.33
CA ASP A 194 3.68 10.38 9.83
C ASP A 194 3.79 10.14 11.35
N PHE A 195 4.58 9.14 11.73
CA PHE A 195 4.65 8.67 13.12
C PHE A 195 5.65 9.46 13.96
N ASN A 196 6.52 10.23 13.33
CA ASN A 196 7.54 11.03 14.00
C ASN A 196 7.32 12.56 13.87
N GLY A 197 6.36 12.99 13.04
CA GLY A 197 6.00 14.40 12.79
C GLY A 197 6.96 15.14 11.86
N ASP A 198 7.72 14.44 11.00
CA ASP A 198 8.69 15.05 10.09
C ASP A 198 8.14 15.39 8.70
N GLY A 199 6.89 15.01 8.42
CA GLY A 199 6.19 15.26 7.16
C GLY A 199 6.53 14.26 6.05
N HIS A 200 7.20 13.16 6.36
CA HIS A 200 7.39 12.02 5.47
C HIS A 200 6.41 10.89 5.81
N GLU A 201 6.01 10.13 4.79
CA GLU A 201 5.24 8.92 5.03
C GLU A 201 6.17 7.84 5.57
N ASP A 202 5.96 7.46 6.83
CA ASP A 202 6.50 6.28 7.49
C ASP A 202 5.56 5.09 7.26
N PHE A 203 5.92 3.91 7.75
CA PHE A 203 4.98 2.80 7.82
C PHE A 203 5.13 1.92 9.06
N ALA A 204 4.00 1.32 9.46
CA ALA A 204 3.92 0.36 10.54
C ALA A 204 3.44 -1.00 10.04
N VAL A 205 3.92 -2.07 10.67
CA VAL A 205 3.57 -3.45 10.34
C VAL A 205 3.18 -4.20 11.60
N ALA A 206 1.92 -4.62 11.66
CA ALA A 206 1.46 -5.60 12.64
C ALA A 206 1.73 -7.01 12.08
N TRP A 207 2.79 -7.64 12.59
CA TRP A 207 3.12 -9.01 12.21
C TRP A 207 2.13 -10.00 12.83
N ALA A 208 1.90 -11.12 12.17
CA ALA A 208 1.18 -12.27 12.73
C ALA A 208 2.04 -13.53 12.66
N PHE A 209 2.07 -14.31 13.73
CA PHE A 209 2.79 -15.58 13.78
C PHE A 209 1.83 -16.76 13.71
N PHE A 210 2.17 -17.74 12.88
CA PHE A 210 1.34 -18.92 12.64
C PHE A 210 2.06 -20.21 13.06
N PRO A 211 1.37 -21.18 13.65
CA PRO A 211 -0.08 -21.21 13.89
C PRO A 211 -0.54 -20.37 15.09
N HIS A 212 -1.67 -19.70 14.94
CA HIS A 212 -2.25 -18.84 15.97
C HIS A 212 -3.21 -19.56 16.92
N THR A 213 -3.49 -20.87 16.74
CA THR A 213 -4.52 -21.61 17.50
C THR A 213 -4.00 -22.77 18.36
N ILE A 214 -2.71 -22.74 18.66
CA ILE A 214 -2.03 -23.73 19.52
C ILE A 214 -2.14 -23.36 21.01
N GLU A 215 -1.68 -24.27 21.87
CA GLU A 215 -1.63 -24.16 23.32
C GLU A 215 -0.97 -22.86 23.80
N ALA A 216 -1.54 -22.25 24.85
CA ALA A 216 -1.12 -20.93 25.32
C ALA A 216 0.35 -20.85 25.75
N ASP A 217 0.92 -21.93 26.30
CA ASP A 217 2.32 -22.01 26.74
C ASP A 217 3.31 -22.16 25.57
N GLN A 218 2.82 -22.46 24.37
CA GLN A 218 3.62 -22.52 23.14
C GLN A 218 3.54 -21.21 22.33
N LYS A 219 2.57 -20.32 22.60
CA LYS A 219 2.34 -19.12 21.81
C LYS A 219 3.48 -18.11 21.92
N VAL A 220 3.75 -17.43 20.82
CA VAL A 220 4.68 -16.31 20.73
C VAL A 220 3.92 -15.12 20.14
N TYR A 221 4.05 -13.97 20.80
CA TYR A 221 3.39 -12.74 20.36
C TYR A 221 4.26 -12.01 19.35
N ALA A 222 3.63 -11.59 18.27
CA ALA A 222 4.29 -10.90 17.17
C ALA A 222 4.44 -9.41 17.49
N PRO A 223 5.53 -8.76 17.03
CA PRO A 223 5.72 -7.33 17.23
C PRO A 223 4.82 -6.51 16.30
N LEU A 224 4.55 -5.27 16.71
CA LEU A 224 4.23 -4.18 15.77
C LEU A 224 5.48 -3.34 15.59
N ASN A 225 6.01 -3.28 14.36
CA ASN A 225 7.19 -2.49 14.04
C ASN A 225 6.83 -1.21 13.28
N ILE A 226 7.55 -0.12 13.51
CA ILE A 226 7.43 1.19 12.85
C ILE A 226 8.75 1.49 12.15
N TYR A 227 8.69 1.87 10.89
CA TYR A 227 9.82 2.12 10.01
C TYR A 227 9.76 3.56 9.50
N LEU A 228 10.77 4.35 9.83
CA LEU A 228 10.82 5.78 9.56
C LEU A 228 11.48 6.05 8.20
N SER A 229 10.90 6.96 7.42
CA SER A 229 11.40 7.39 6.13
C SER A 229 12.52 8.43 6.26
N ASP A 230 13.50 8.39 5.35
CA ASP A 230 14.49 9.47 5.19
C ASP A 230 14.08 10.54 4.17
N GLY A 231 12.88 10.42 3.59
CA GLY A 231 12.34 11.25 2.51
C GLY A 231 13.13 11.18 1.20
N ASN A 232 14.08 10.25 1.09
CA ASN A 232 15.01 10.13 -0.03
C ASN A 232 15.06 8.73 -0.64
N GLY A 233 14.20 7.80 -0.21
CA GLY A 233 14.15 6.47 -0.78
C GLY A 233 14.29 5.33 0.23
N SER A 234 14.70 5.63 1.47
CA SER A 234 15.12 4.63 2.45
C SER A 234 14.25 4.65 3.71
N PHE A 235 14.18 3.48 4.37
CA PHE A 235 13.49 3.32 5.64
C PHE A 235 14.37 2.60 6.66
N GLU A 236 14.20 2.94 7.93
CA GLU A 236 14.85 2.24 9.05
C GLU A 236 13.97 2.18 10.29
N GLU A 237 14.09 1.11 11.08
CA GLU A 237 13.47 1.06 12.41
C GLU A 237 14.40 1.73 13.44
N GLN A 238 13.95 2.86 14.01
CA GLN A 238 14.67 3.53 15.09
C GLN A 238 13.98 3.29 16.44
N MET A 239 14.67 2.66 17.41
CA MET A 239 14.06 2.27 18.70
C MET A 239 13.51 3.43 19.54
N ASN A 240 13.96 4.67 19.30
CA ASN A 240 13.46 5.87 19.97
C ASN A 240 12.03 6.24 19.55
N ILE A 241 11.51 5.69 18.44
CA ILE A 241 10.10 5.83 18.08
C ILE A 241 9.19 5.22 19.15
N TYR A 242 9.66 4.21 19.89
CA TYR A 242 8.91 3.62 20.99
C TYR A 242 9.34 4.24 22.31
N LYS A 243 8.40 4.78 23.09
CA LYS A 243 8.68 5.33 24.42
C LYS A 243 9.32 4.32 25.37
N SER A 244 8.94 3.06 25.23
CA SER A 244 9.49 1.91 25.98
C SER A 244 10.90 1.50 25.51
N GLY A 245 11.34 1.99 24.36
CA GLY A 245 12.56 1.60 23.66
C GLY A 245 12.48 0.26 22.92
N ASN A 246 11.30 -0.37 22.81
CA ASN A 246 11.09 -1.63 22.09
C ASN A 246 9.70 -1.64 21.41
N PRO A 247 9.56 -2.32 20.26
CA PRO A 247 8.25 -2.53 19.65
C PRO A 247 7.30 -3.29 20.60
N PRO A 248 6.02 -2.89 20.71
CA PRO A 248 5.04 -3.65 21.48
C PRO A 248 4.82 -5.03 20.83
N LYS A 249 4.39 -6.00 21.64
CA LYS A 249 4.04 -7.34 21.15
C LYS A 249 2.58 -7.63 21.43
N HIS A 250 1.94 -8.27 20.47
CA HIS A 250 0.52 -8.57 20.54
C HIS A 250 0.24 -10.01 20.10
N PRO A 251 -0.71 -10.74 20.70
CA PRO A 251 -1.03 -12.10 20.28
C PRO A 251 -1.45 -12.16 18.81
N PHE A 252 -2.27 -11.19 18.39
CA PHE A 252 -2.76 -11.08 17.02
C PHE A 252 -3.41 -9.70 16.82
N ALA A 253 -2.60 -8.69 16.46
CA ALA A 253 -3.09 -7.35 16.13
C ALA A 253 -3.60 -7.35 14.68
N TYR A 254 -4.76 -6.74 14.43
CA TYR A 254 -5.44 -6.81 13.14
C TYR A 254 -6.12 -5.50 12.77
N ARG A 255 -6.26 -5.23 11.46
CA ARG A 255 -6.82 -3.97 10.92
C ARG A 255 -6.19 -2.73 11.56
N THR A 256 -4.89 -2.56 11.28
CA THR A 256 -4.11 -1.44 11.79
C THR A 256 -4.54 -0.14 11.12
N ILE A 257 -4.80 0.88 11.93
CA ILE A 257 -5.20 2.23 11.52
C ILE A 257 -4.15 3.22 12.00
N ALA A 258 -3.83 4.20 11.16
CA ALA A 258 -3.05 5.39 11.53
C ALA A 258 -3.98 6.61 11.51
N ALA A 259 -4.04 7.35 12.61
CA ALA A 259 -4.86 8.55 12.77
C ALA A 259 -4.41 9.34 14.01
N ASP A 260 -4.59 10.65 14.04
CA ASP A 260 -4.26 11.51 15.20
C ASP A 260 -5.42 11.48 16.22
N PHE A 261 -5.36 10.59 17.21
CA PHE A 261 -6.42 10.41 18.22
C PHE A 261 -6.30 11.41 19.38
N ASN A 262 -5.16 12.08 19.54
CA ASN A 262 -4.89 13.03 20.62
C ASN A 262 -4.80 14.50 20.15
N ASN A 263 -5.00 14.73 18.85
CA ASN A 263 -4.98 16.02 18.15
C ASN A 263 -3.65 16.79 18.35
N ASP A 264 -2.52 16.08 18.32
CA ASP A 264 -1.19 16.68 18.43
C ASP A 264 -0.49 16.90 17.08
N GLY A 265 -1.11 16.48 15.99
CA GLY A 265 -0.64 16.60 14.61
C GLY A 265 0.31 15.49 14.16
N VAL A 266 0.50 14.43 14.95
CA VAL A 266 1.28 13.23 14.63
C VAL A 266 0.35 12.02 14.61
N ASP A 267 0.53 11.13 13.65
CA ASP A 267 -0.33 9.96 13.55
C ASP A 267 -0.07 8.98 14.72
N ASP A 268 -1.14 8.55 15.37
CA ASP A 268 -1.17 7.45 16.33
C ASP A 268 -1.46 6.12 15.62
N ILE A 269 -1.39 5.00 16.34
CA ILE A 269 -1.72 3.67 15.79
C ILE A 269 -2.74 2.95 16.66
N PHE A 270 -3.83 2.50 16.04
CA PHE A 270 -4.76 1.53 16.61
C PHE A 270 -4.67 0.18 15.88
N SER A 271 -4.89 -0.93 16.59
CA SER A 271 -5.20 -2.22 15.96
C SER A 271 -6.22 -3.00 16.78
N GLY A 272 -7.22 -3.55 16.08
CA GLY A 272 -8.15 -4.53 16.60
C GLY A 272 -7.43 -5.76 17.14
N SER A 273 -8.04 -6.43 18.12
CA SER A 273 -7.50 -7.62 18.76
C SER A 273 -8.29 -8.84 18.31
N MET A 274 -7.61 -9.79 17.69
CA MET A 274 -8.20 -11.09 17.32
C MET A 274 -8.19 -12.09 18.49
N GLY A 275 -7.89 -11.61 19.69
CA GLY A 275 -7.85 -12.38 20.94
C GLY A 275 -6.78 -13.47 20.96
N ILE A 276 -6.86 -14.33 21.97
CA ILE A 276 -6.01 -15.50 22.14
C ILE A 276 -6.81 -16.73 21.73
N GLN A 277 -6.53 -17.25 20.53
CA GLN A 277 -7.30 -18.36 19.96
C GLN A 277 -6.71 -19.72 20.33
N TYR A 278 -7.56 -20.71 20.59
CA TYR A 278 -7.12 -22.09 20.84
C TYR A 278 -8.09 -23.11 20.26
N ARG A 279 -7.54 -24.19 19.67
CA ARG A 279 -8.30 -25.34 19.16
C ARG A 279 -7.62 -26.64 19.60
N SER A 280 -8.30 -27.45 20.42
CA SER A 280 -7.82 -28.77 20.81
C SER A 280 -7.87 -29.76 19.64
N SER A 281 -7.05 -30.80 19.70
CA SER A 281 -6.95 -31.82 18.65
C SER A 281 -8.24 -32.60 18.40
N ASP A 282 -9.12 -32.67 19.39
CA ASP A 282 -10.44 -33.29 19.32
C ASP A 282 -11.59 -32.28 19.18
N TYR A 283 -11.26 -30.99 18.98
CA TYR A 283 -12.19 -29.86 18.90
C TYR A 283 -13.13 -29.66 20.11
N SER A 284 -12.92 -30.38 21.22
CA SER A 284 -13.69 -30.21 22.45
C SER A 284 -13.48 -28.84 23.11
N GLN A 285 -12.34 -28.20 22.81
CA GLN A 285 -12.04 -26.82 23.18
C GLN A 285 -11.75 -26.03 21.91
N ASN A 286 -12.60 -25.04 21.62
CA ASN A 286 -12.44 -24.09 20.53
C ASN A 286 -12.94 -22.74 21.05
N TYR A 287 -12.01 -21.85 21.38
CA TYR A 287 -12.34 -20.58 22.02
C TYR A 287 -11.40 -19.46 21.59
N ILE A 288 -11.84 -18.23 21.86
CA ILE A 288 -11.05 -17.01 21.72
C ILE A 288 -11.18 -16.27 23.04
N ASP A 289 -10.08 -16.24 23.82
CA ASP A 289 -10.04 -15.43 25.03
C ASP A 289 -9.79 -13.97 24.64
N PRO A 290 -10.51 -13.00 25.24
CA PRO A 290 -10.25 -11.59 25.04
C PRO A 290 -8.79 -11.21 25.31
N TYR A 291 -8.31 -10.21 24.57
CA TYR A 291 -7.05 -9.53 24.81
C TYR A 291 -7.21 -8.05 24.45
N PRO A 292 -6.57 -7.09 25.15
CA PRO A 292 -6.70 -5.67 24.85
C PRO A 292 -6.47 -5.36 23.37
N HIS A 293 -7.17 -4.35 22.84
CA HIS A 293 -6.76 -3.74 21.58
C HIS A 293 -5.40 -3.09 21.74
N LEU A 294 -4.63 -2.99 20.66
CA LEU A 294 -3.36 -2.27 20.69
C LEU A 294 -3.61 -0.80 20.36
N LEU A 295 -3.15 0.09 21.22
CA LEU A 295 -3.18 1.54 21.00
C LEU A 295 -1.79 2.11 21.30
N LEU A 296 -1.20 2.78 20.31
CA LEU A 296 0.01 3.56 20.45
C LEU A 296 -0.32 5.03 20.24
N ILE A 297 -0.14 5.86 21.27
CA ILE A 297 -0.39 7.30 21.20
C ILE A 297 0.96 8.03 21.16
N SER A 298 1.12 8.93 20.20
CA SER A 298 2.23 9.83 20.03
C SER A 298 2.34 10.80 21.22
N ASP A 299 3.55 11.27 21.49
CA ASP A 299 3.79 12.30 22.51
C ASP A 299 3.99 13.70 21.91
N GLY A 300 3.70 13.87 20.61
CA GLY A 300 3.95 15.06 19.82
C GLY A 300 5.42 15.45 19.71
N GLN A 301 6.35 14.62 20.18
CA GLN A 301 7.80 14.87 20.18
C GLN A 301 8.58 13.78 19.43
N GLY A 302 7.90 12.99 18.59
CA GLY A 302 8.49 11.97 17.73
C GLY A 302 8.66 10.60 18.38
N SER A 303 7.85 10.27 19.40
CA SER A 303 7.75 8.90 19.93
C SER A 303 6.31 8.53 20.30
N LEU A 304 5.97 7.25 20.17
CA LEU A 304 4.70 6.68 20.55
C LEU A 304 4.83 5.83 21.82
N GLU A 305 3.83 5.91 22.70
CA GLU A 305 3.70 5.13 23.92
C GLU A 305 2.57 4.11 23.78
N ASP A 306 2.78 2.88 24.28
CA ASP A 306 1.70 1.90 24.41
C ASP A 306 0.71 2.37 25.47
N LYS A 307 -0.50 2.66 25.00
CA LYS A 307 -1.62 3.21 25.74
C LYS A 307 -2.85 2.34 25.62
N SER A 308 -2.67 1.05 25.36
CA SER A 308 -3.76 0.08 25.24
C SER A 308 -4.73 0.10 26.44
N GLU A 309 -4.26 0.47 27.64
CA GLU A 309 -5.11 0.65 28.83
C GLU A 309 -6.08 1.84 28.79
N GLN A 310 -5.91 2.78 27.85
CA GLN A 310 -6.81 3.92 27.66
C GLN A 310 -8.10 3.52 26.94
N ILE A 311 -8.20 2.28 26.45
CA ILE A 311 -9.43 1.73 25.88
C ILE A 311 -10.17 0.96 26.98
N GLU A 312 -11.38 1.42 27.30
CA GLU A 312 -12.25 0.76 28.26
C GLU A 312 -12.60 -0.69 27.82
N ASP A 313 -12.44 -1.66 28.73
CA ASP A 313 -12.64 -3.08 28.42
C ASP A 313 -13.73 -3.81 29.24
N PHE A 314 -14.06 -3.30 30.43
CA PHE A 314 -14.89 -3.97 31.44
C PHE A 314 -14.47 -5.43 31.75
N ASN A 315 -13.18 -5.73 31.67
CA ASN A 315 -12.64 -7.08 31.79
C ASN A 315 -11.28 -7.14 32.53
N ASP A 316 -11.10 -6.26 33.52
CA ASP A 316 -9.95 -6.24 34.41
C ASP A 316 -8.59 -6.17 33.66
N GLY A 317 -8.53 -5.44 32.55
CA GLY A 317 -7.31 -5.29 31.73
C GLY A 317 -7.06 -6.43 30.74
N ASN A 318 -8.00 -7.38 30.60
CA ASN A 318 -7.88 -8.48 29.63
C ASN A 318 -8.58 -8.18 28.29
N GLY A 319 -8.96 -6.93 28.04
CA GLY A 319 -9.55 -6.52 26.78
C GLY A 319 -11.04 -6.84 26.64
N GLN A 320 -11.67 -6.24 25.64
CA GLN A 320 -13.12 -6.24 25.51
C GLN A 320 -13.70 -7.65 25.31
N LEU A 321 -14.82 -7.92 26.00
CA LEU A 321 -15.48 -9.23 26.01
C LEU A 321 -16.06 -9.70 24.66
N CYS A 322 -15.98 -8.87 23.62
CA CYS A 322 -16.30 -9.30 22.25
C CYS A 322 -15.26 -10.30 21.70
N GLY A 323 -14.03 -10.27 22.24
CA GLY A 323 -12.96 -11.27 22.06
C GLY A 323 -12.29 -11.35 20.69
N PHE A 324 -12.89 -10.82 19.63
CA PHE A 324 -12.39 -11.02 18.26
C PHE A 324 -12.82 -9.87 17.33
N ALA A 325 -11.95 -8.87 17.17
CA ALA A 325 -12.10 -7.78 16.21
C ALA A 325 -11.37 -8.13 14.90
N HIS A 326 -12.12 -8.63 13.91
CA HIS A 326 -11.60 -8.81 12.54
C HIS A 326 -11.65 -7.50 11.74
N ASP A 327 -12.42 -6.53 12.21
CA ASP A 327 -12.57 -5.19 11.67
C ASP A 327 -11.90 -4.14 12.57
N ALA A 328 -11.70 -2.96 11.99
CA ALA A 328 -11.50 -1.71 12.70
C ALA A 328 -11.84 -0.57 11.74
N SER A 329 -12.44 0.49 12.24
CA SER A 329 -12.66 1.75 11.52
C SER A 329 -12.60 2.94 12.47
N VAL A 330 -12.36 4.12 11.91
CA VAL A 330 -12.20 5.40 12.63
C VAL A 330 -13.05 6.49 11.96
N GLY A 331 -13.65 7.38 12.76
CA GLY A 331 -14.50 8.48 12.31
C GLY A 331 -15.13 9.22 13.49
N ASP A 332 -16.07 10.14 13.24
CA ASP A 332 -16.77 10.96 14.23
C ASP A 332 -18.31 10.72 14.21
N PRO A 333 -18.81 9.56 14.70
CA PRO A 333 -20.25 9.27 14.70
C PRO A 333 -21.07 10.11 15.69
N ASP A 334 -20.46 10.70 16.72
CA ASP A 334 -21.15 11.53 17.70
C ASP A 334 -21.02 13.06 17.45
N GLY A 335 -20.26 13.43 16.41
CA GLY A 335 -20.17 14.78 15.86
C GLY A 335 -19.49 15.78 16.80
N ASP A 336 -18.62 15.31 17.69
CA ASP A 336 -17.94 16.14 18.68
C ASP A 336 -16.57 16.66 18.21
N GLY A 337 -16.09 16.15 17.07
CA GLY A 337 -14.90 16.59 16.36
C GLY A 337 -13.63 15.82 16.71
N ASP A 338 -13.70 14.80 17.56
CA ASP A 338 -12.62 13.84 17.74
C ASP A 338 -12.85 12.53 16.96
N LEU A 339 -11.82 11.68 16.93
CA LEU A 339 -11.86 10.43 16.17
C LEU A 339 -12.15 9.26 17.11
N ASP A 340 -13.32 8.66 16.92
CA ASP A 340 -13.80 7.44 17.57
C ASP A 340 -13.34 6.18 16.85
N ILE A 341 -13.39 5.05 17.56
CA ILE A 341 -13.03 3.74 17.00
C ILE A 341 -14.21 2.79 17.04
N PHE A 342 -14.56 2.22 15.90
CA PHE A 342 -15.48 1.09 15.82
C PHE A 342 -14.72 -0.19 15.51
N ALA A 343 -14.80 -1.15 16.41
CA ALA A 343 -14.20 -2.47 16.25
C ALA A 343 -15.06 -3.52 16.95
N CYS A 344 -15.18 -4.71 16.37
CA CYS A 344 -15.88 -5.83 17.00
C CYS A 344 -17.37 -5.56 17.29
N ASN A 345 -18.00 -4.67 16.51
CA ASN A 345 -19.35 -4.15 16.77
C ASN A 345 -19.49 -3.39 18.12
N ILE A 346 -18.42 -2.74 18.57
CA ILE A 346 -18.39 -1.84 19.72
C ILE A 346 -17.87 -0.49 19.24
N LEU A 347 -18.61 0.58 19.56
CA LEU A 347 -18.16 1.94 19.33
C LEU A 347 -17.44 2.44 20.59
N ASN A 348 -16.21 2.89 20.41
CA ASN A 348 -15.33 3.40 21.44
C ASN A 348 -15.18 4.91 21.23
N ILE A 349 -15.80 5.68 22.12
CA ILE A 349 -15.88 7.14 22.09
C ILE A 349 -14.62 7.74 22.69
N ASN A 350 -13.91 8.54 21.91
CA ASN A 350 -12.72 9.26 22.34
C ASN A 350 -13.09 10.48 23.20
N ASP A 351 -12.11 11.11 23.83
CA ASP A 351 -12.28 12.38 24.56
C ASP A 351 -11.36 13.49 24.05
N GLY A 352 -10.86 13.32 22.83
CA GLY A 352 -9.89 14.14 22.12
C GLY A 352 -8.46 14.02 22.65
N ASN A 353 -8.18 13.15 23.61
CA ASN A 353 -6.84 12.92 24.16
C ASN A 353 -6.43 11.43 24.11
N GLY A 354 -7.07 10.65 23.24
CA GLY A 354 -6.84 9.21 23.10
C GLY A 354 -7.34 8.38 24.29
N ASN A 355 -8.35 8.84 25.04
CA ASN A 355 -9.03 8.02 26.05
C ASN A 355 -10.38 7.56 25.53
N PHE A 356 -10.57 6.25 25.44
CA PHE A 356 -11.73 5.66 24.79
C PHE A 356 -12.67 4.99 25.78
N LYS A 357 -13.95 5.35 25.72
CA LYS A 357 -15.04 4.73 26.49
C LYS A 357 -16.01 4.02 25.59
N ILE A 358 -16.59 2.93 26.06
CA ILE A 358 -17.59 2.21 25.27
C ILE A 358 -18.88 3.03 25.21
N HIS A 359 -19.42 3.24 24.01
CA HIS A 359 -20.66 3.96 23.80
C HIS A 359 -21.86 3.26 24.50
N ASP A 360 -22.74 4.04 25.14
CA ASP A 360 -23.83 3.52 25.97
C ASP A 360 -24.85 2.66 25.21
N TYR A 361 -25.05 2.92 23.91
CA TYR A 361 -25.93 2.14 23.03
C TYR A 361 -25.19 1.10 22.19
N ILE A 362 -24.28 1.52 21.31
CA ILE A 362 -23.47 0.66 20.44
C ILE A 362 -22.34 -0.04 21.24
N ASN A 363 -22.74 -1.06 22.01
CA ASN A 363 -21.85 -1.89 22.82
C ASN A 363 -22.15 -3.38 22.67
N LEU A 364 -21.48 -4.21 23.46
CA LEU A 364 -21.63 -5.67 23.41
C LEU A 364 -23.07 -6.17 23.64
N ASN A 365 -23.89 -5.47 24.45
CA ASN A 365 -25.28 -5.86 24.62
C ASN A 365 -26.07 -5.61 23.35
N TRP A 366 -25.88 -4.45 22.71
CA TRP A 366 -26.48 -4.15 21.41
C TRP A 366 -26.08 -5.17 20.33
N GLN A 367 -24.78 -5.53 20.26
CA GLN A 367 -24.30 -6.58 19.35
C GLN A 367 -25.05 -7.91 19.57
N ARG A 368 -25.16 -8.36 20.82
CA ARG A 368 -25.79 -9.64 21.20
C ARG A 368 -27.30 -9.64 20.99
N GLU A 369 -27.99 -8.57 21.37
CA GLU A 369 -29.44 -8.44 21.22
C GLU A 369 -29.87 -8.46 19.76
N ASN A 370 -29.03 -7.91 18.87
CA ASN A 370 -29.28 -7.93 17.42
C ASN A 370 -28.68 -9.15 16.69
N GLN A 371 -27.97 -10.02 17.40
CA GLN A 371 -27.31 -11.21 16.83
C GLN A 371 -26.35 -10.89 15.67
N TYR A 372 -25.69 -9.73 15.69
CA TYR A 372 -24.76 -9.36 14.62
C TYR A 372 -23.47 -10.20 14.65
N GLY A 373 -23.06 -10.64 15.85
CA GLY A 373 -21.75 -11.27 16.05
C GLY A 373 -20.63 -10.25 15.80
N ASN A 374 -19.44 -10.75 15.48
CA ASN A 374 -18.31 -9.89 15.18
C ASN A 374 -18.26 -9.64 13.66
N PRO A 375 -18.14 -8.38 13.23
CA PRO A 375 -18.12 -8.06 11.81
C PRO A 375 -16.76 -8.45 11.19
N MET A 376 -16.76 -8.69 9.88
CA MET A 376 -15.55 -8.94 9.10
C MET A 376 -14.88 -7.65 8.67
N SER A 377 -15.66 -6.62 8.39
CA SER A 377 -15.19 -5.28 8.03
C SER A 377 -16.18 -4.23 8.50
N SER A 378 -15.69 -3.00 8.68
CA SER A 378 -16.48 -1.83 9.06
C SER A 378 -15.88 -0.55 8.47
N ILE A 379 -16.69 0.50 8.41
CA ILE A 379 -16.34 1.86 8.00
C ILE A 379 -17.12 2.83 8.90
N LEU A 380 -16.48 3.91 9.34
CA LEU A 380 -17.12 5.11 9.86
C LEU A 380 -16.88 6.22 8.84
N ASN A 381 -17.95 6.74 8.22
CA ASN A 381 -17.84 7.84 7.25
C ASN A 381 -19.21 8.49 6.98
N ASP A 382 -19.25 9.80 6.80
CA ASP A 382 -20.47 10.56 6.49
C ASP A 382 -20.93 10.32 5.03
N LEU A 383 -21.92 9.44 4.87
CA LEU A 383 -22.48 9.06 3.57
C LEU A 383 -23.55 10.06 3.08
N ASN A 384 -24.13 10.87 3.95
CA ASN A 384 -25.26 11.76 3.61
C ASN A 384 -24.93 13.26 3.75
N ASN A 385 -23.68 13.58 4.09
CA ASN A 385 -23.14 14.92 4.34
C ASN A 385 -23.90 15.66 5.47
N ASP A 386 -24.23 14.98 6.57
CA ASP A 386 -24.88 15.57 7.75
C ASP A 386 -23.93 15.92 8.92
N ASN A 387 -22.63 15.73 8.71
CA ASN A 387 -21.52 15.93 9.64
C ASN A 387 -21.47 14.94 10.81
N PHE A 388 -22.09 13.78 10.69
CA PHE A 388 -21.91 12.67 11.61
C PHE A 388 -21.53 11.44 10.79
N ASP A 389 -20.43 10.79 11.16
CA ASP A 389 -19.98 9.62 10.42
C ASP A 389 -20.93 8.44 10.63
N ASP A 390 -21.42 7.88 9.53
CA ASP A 390 -22.33 6.73 9.54
C ASP A 390 -21.57 5.45 9.89
N ILE A 391 -22.24 4.51 10.57
CA ILE A 391 -21.63 3.21 10.91
C ILE A 391 -22.02 2.18 9.85
N VAL A 392 -21.06 1.72 9.06
CA VAL A 392 -21.23 0.65 8.08
C VAL A 392 -20.48 -0.59 8.53
N PHE A 393 -21.11 -1.76 8.53
CA PHE A 393 -20.45 -3.00 8.92
C PHE A 393 -21.01 -4.22 8.20
N TRP A 394 -20.14 -5.21 7.94
CA TRP A 394 -20.49 -6.49 7.36
C TRP A 394 -20.32 -7.61 8.39
N ASN A 395 -21.40 -8.32 8.67
CA ASN A 395 -21.42 -9.43 9.62
C ASN A 395 -20.65 -10.65 9.09
N PHE A 396 -20.25 -11.52 10.02
CA PHE A 396 -19.60 -12.78 9.71
C PHE A 396 -20.40 -13.66 8.71
N ASP A 397 -19.68 -14.43 7.90
CA ASP A 397 -20.25 -15.46 7.03
C ASP A 397 -20.82 -16.64 7.83
N ASN A 398 -21.51 -17.57 7.16
CA ASN A 398 -21.98 -18.82 7.77
C ASN A 398 -22.83 -18.67 9.05
N ARG A 399 -23.61 -17.59 9.15
CA ARG A 399 -24.35 -17.20 10.37
C ARG A 399 -25.74 -17.82 10.52
N GLU A 400 -26.27 -18.44 9.47
CA GLU A 400 -27.65 -18.99 9.42
C GLU A 400 -28.03 -19.92 10.58
N SER A 401 -27.06 -20.57 11.24
CA SER A 401 -27.34 -21.47 12.36
C SER A 401 -27.56 -20.75 13.70
N TRP A 402 -27.17 -19.49 13.83
CA TRP A 402 -27.20 -18.74 15.09
C TRP A 402 -27.70 -17.29 14.98
N SER A 403 -27.82 -16.73 13.78
CA SER A 403 -28.30 -15.37 13.52
C SER A 403 -29.28 -15.31 12.35
N SER A 404 -30.20 -14.35 12.43
CA SER A 404 -31.10 -13.95 11.35
C SER A 404 -30.76 -12.59 10.73
N ALA A 405 -29.64 -11.99 11.13
CA ALA A 405 -29.15 -10.74 10.59
C ALA A 405 -28.78 -10.86 9.10
N ASP A 406 -28.87 -9.74 8.37
CA ASP A 406 -28.36 -9.59 7.02
C ASP A 406 -26.83 -9.58 6.98
N GLU A 407 -26.26 -9.64 5.78
CA GLU A 407 -24.81 -9.68 5.58
C GLU A 407 -24.11 -8.41 6.04
N GLY A 408 -24.82 -7.28 6.11
CA GLY A 408 -24.30 -6.04 6.63
C GLY A 408 -25.36 -4.95 6.68
N TYR A 409 -25.04 -3.88 7.39
CA TYR A 409 -25.93 -2.74 7.62
C TYR A 409 -25.18 -1.42 7.55
N ILE A 410 -25.92 -0.38 7.17
CA ILE A 410 -25.61 1.02 7.44
C ILE A 410 -26.50 1.45 8.60
N LEU A 411 -25.93 2.08 9.62
CA LEU A 411 -26.66 2.95 10.55
C LEU A 411 -26.45 4.37 10.05
N LEU A 412 -27.44 4.88 9.33
CA LEU A 412 -27.41 6.17 8.67
C LEU A 412 -27.92 7.26 9.61
N SER A 413 -27.07 8.24 9.90
CA SER A 413 -27.31 9.42 10.69
C SER A 413 -28.53 10.20 10.20
N ASN A 414 -29.08 10.96 11.14
CA ASN A 414 -30.18 11.90 10.92
C ASN A 414 -29.76 13.33 11.30
N GLY A 415 -28.46 13.61 11.32
CA GLY A 415 -27.85 14.87 11.74
C GLY A 415 -27.87 15.08 13.25
N THR A 416 -27.89 14.00 14.05
CA THR A 416 -27.85 14.08 15.52
C THR A 416 -27.00 12.96 16.12
N PRO A 417 -26.38 13.17 17.30
CA PRO A 417 -25.56 12.16 17.97
C PRO A 417 -26.38 10.99 18.57
N ILE A 418 -27.70 10.98 18.38
CA ILE A 418 -28.58 9.97 18.98
C ILE A 418 -28.64 8.77 18.05
N ILE A 419 -27.59 7.93 18.07
CA ILE A 419 -27.43 6.78 17.17
C ILE A 419 -28.63 5.80 17.20
N ARG A 420 -29.36 5.72 18.31
CA ARG A 420 -30.57 4.88 18.41
C ARG A 420 -31.69 5.31 17.45
N ASP A 421 -31.70 6.57 17.05
CA ASP A 421 -32.71 7.14 16.16
C ASP A 421 -32.27 7.14 14.69
N TRP A 422 -31.06 6.64 14.40
CA TRP A 422 -30.52 6.51 13.05
C TRP A 422 -31.25 5.44 12.24
N ALA A 423 -31.29 5.63 10.92
CA ALA A 423 -31.95 4.69 10.02
C ALA A 423 -31.06 3.46 9.81
N LYS A 424 -31.64 2.26 9.95
CA LYS A 424 -30.94 1.01 9.63
C LYS A 424 -31.25 0.59 8.19
N ILE A 425 -30.22 0.47 7.36
CA ILE A 425 -30.33 0.12 5.93
C ILE A 425 -29.52 -1.14 5.68
N THR A 426 -30.10 -2.14 5.01
CA THR A 426 -29.41 -3.38 4.66
C THR A 426 -28.47 -3.15 3.47
N LEU A 427 -27.23 -3.63 3.57
CA LEU A 427 -26.24 -3.54 2.49
C LEU A 427 -26.53 -4.53 1.35
N PRO A 428 -26.11 -4.23 0.10
CA PRO A 428 -26.14 -5.18 -0.99
C PRO A 428 -25.34 -6.45 -0.67
N ALA A 429 -25.84 -7.60 -1.12
CA ALA A 429 -25.17 -8.89 -0.95
C ALA A 429 -23.97 -9.05 -1.91
N GLY A 430 -22.96 -9.80 -1.50
CA GLY A 430 -21.78 -10.10 -2.29
C GLY A 430 -22.02 -11.16 -3.38
N PRO A 431 -21.01 -11.39 -4.26
CA PRO A 431 -21.17 -12.13 -5.51
C PRO A 431 -21.36 -13.65 -5.34
N TYR A 432 -21.05 -14.22 -4.17
CA TYR A 432 -21.02 -15.68 -3.98
C TYR A 432 -22.33 -16.26 -3.46
N GLY A 433 -23.37 -15.42 -3.39
CA GLY A 433 -24.67 -15.75 -2.84
C GLY A 433 -24.73 -15.52 -1.34
N TYR A 434 -25.95 -15.31 -0.85
CA TYR A 434 -26.19 -14.93 0.53
C TYR A 434 -25.54 -15.90 1.53
N ASN A 435 -24.89 -15.34 2.54
CA ASN A 435 -24.22 -15.98 3.67
C ASN A 435 -22.96 -16.79 3.31
N LYS A 436 -22.41 -16.59 2.10
CA LYS A 436 -21.18 -17.24 1.59
C LYS A 436 -20.04 -16.26 1.32
N ASN A 437 -20.26 -15.00 1.65
CA ASN A 437 -19.34 -13.90 1.42
C ASN A 437 -18.58 -13.59 2.71
N LYS A 438 -17.24 -13.67 2.66
CA LYS A 438 -16.34 -13.12 3.67
C LYS A 438 -15.91 -11.73 3.21
N TYR A 439 -16.53 -10.71 3.77
CA TYR A 439 -16.23 -9.29 3.51
C TYR A 439 -14.92 -8.90 4.22
N ASN A 440 -13.79 -9.31 3.65
CA ASN A 440 -12.51 -9.29 4.34
C ASN A 440 -12.12 -7.89 4.82
N HIS A 441 -12.17 -6.88 3.95
CA HIS A 441 -11.82 -5.49 4.27
C HIS A 441 -12.68 -4.52 3.45
N ALA A 442 -12.88 -3.31 3.97
CA ALA A 442 -13.61 -2.26 3.25
C ALA A 442 -12.90 -0.92 3.42
N VAL A 443 -13.04 -0.04 2.43
CA VAL A 443 -12.54 1.34 2.43
C VAL A 443 -13.57 2.25 1.76
N SER A 444 -13.56 3.52 2.11
CA SER A 444 -14.46 4.53 1.56
C SER A 444 -13.73 5.75 1.03
N GLY A 445 -14.30 6.37 0.00
CA GLY A 445 -13.81 7.59 -0.63
C GLY A 445 -14.80 8.05 -1.69
N ASP A 446 -14.75 9.33 -2.09
CA ASP A 446 -15.52 9.81 -3.25
C ASP A 446 -14.86 9.29 -4.55
N LEU A 447 -15.38 8.19 -5.09
CA LEU A 447 -14.76 7.48 -6.22
C LEU A 447 -15.17 8.09 -7.56
N ASN A 448 -16.27 8.84 -7.60
CA ASN A 448 -16.85 9.36 -8.83
C ASN A 448 -16.85 10.90 -8.92
N SER A 449 -16.31 11.58 -7.90
CA SER A 449 -16.22 13.03 -7.74
C SER A 449 -17.57 13.75 -7.68
N ASP A 450 -18.59 13.12 -7.09
CA ASP A 450 -19.93 13.72 -6.89
C ASP A 450 -20.11 14.38 -5.52
N GLY A 451 -19.11 14.29 -4.64
CA GLY A 451 -19.12 14.86 -3.30
C GLY A 451 -19.78 13.97 -2.23
N TYR A 452 -20.11 12.72 -2.56
CA TYR A 452 -20.58 11.72 -1.60
C TYR A 452 -19.57 10.58 -1.48
N GLN A 453 -19.51 10.00 -0.28
CA GLN A 453 -18.59 8.91 -0.01
C GLN A 453 -19.14 7.59 -0.56
N ASP A 454 -18.36 6.95 -1.41
CA ASP A 454 -18.60 5.61 -1.95
C ASP A 454 -17.80 4.57 -1.14
N VAL A 455 -18.03 3.28 -1.43
CA VAL A 455 -17.38 2.18 -0.73
C VAL A 455 -16.83 1.12 -1.68
N VAL A 456 -15.64 0.62 -1.38
CA VAL A 456 -15.08 -0.62 -1.96
C VAL A 456 -14.96 -1.66 -0.86
N VAL A 457 -15.47 -2.87 -1.10
CA VAL A 457 -15.32 -3.99 -0.16
C VAL A 457 -14.70 -5.21 -0.85
N ALA A 458 -13.65 -5.75 -0.24
CA ALA A 458 -12.99 -6.97 -0.66
C ALA A 458 -13.76 -8.17 -0.13
N ILE A 459 -14.12 -9.09 -1.03
CA ILE A 459 -14.96 -10.24 -0.74
C ILE A 459 -14.28 -11.51 -1.23
N THR A 460 -14.24 -12.50 -0.35
CA THR A 460 -13.81 -13.86 -0.67
C THR A 460 -14.87 -14.88 -0.30
N ARG A 461 -14.74 -16.09 -0.84
CA ARG A 461 -15.64 -17.20 -0.50
C ARG A 461 -15.37 -17.72 0.90
N ASP A 462 -16.43 -18.19 1.54
CA ASP A 462 -16.31 -19.08 2.68
C ASP A 462 -15.84 -20.49 2.28
N GLN A 463 -16.29 -20.97 1.12
CA GLN A 463 -15.97 -22.26 0.53
C GLN A 463 -15.79 -22.15 -1.00
N PRO A 464 -14.62 -22.52 -1.55
CA PRO A 464 -13.41 -22.93 -0.84
C PRO A 464 -12.85 -21.81 0.05
N TYR A 465 -12.13 -22.20 1.11
CA TYR A 465 -11.72 -21.29 2.18
C TYR A 465 -10.85 -20.14 1.65
N TYR A 466 -11.35 -18.90 1.75
CA TYR A 466 -10.66 -17.69 1.30
C TYR A 466 -10.28 -17.69 -0.19
N GLU A 467 -11.00 -18.43 -1.03
CA GLU A 467 -10.75 -18.46 -2.47
C GLU A 467 -11.57 -17.40 -3.23
N GLY A 468 -10.88 -16.59 -4.03
CA GLY A 468 -11.40 -15.50 -4.84
C GLY A 468 -11.23 -14.14 -4.19
N ALA A 469 -10.44 -13.25 -4.79
CA ALA A 469 -10.30 -11.86 -4.37
C ALA A 469 -11.16 -10.96 -5.25
N TYR A 470 -12.44 -10.82 -4.88
CA TYR A 470 -13.40 -9.94 -5.57
C TYR A 470 -13.48 -8.59 -4.87
N LEU A 471 -13.65 -7.51 -5.64
CA LEU A 471 -13.90 -6.17 -5.15
C LEU A 471 -15.31 -5.76 -5.57
N GLN A 472 -16.16 -5.48 -4.59
CA GLN A 472 -17.48 -4.92 -4.83
C GLN A 472 -17.40 -3.39 -4.76
N ILE A 473 -17.93 -2.72 -5.79
CA ILE A 473 -17.98 -1.26 -5.90
C ILE A 473 -19.39 -0.81 -5.56
N LEU A 474 -19.52 -0.11 -4.44
CA LEU A 474 -20.79 0.41 -3.92
C LEU A 474 -20.81 1.94 -4.07
N ILE A 475 -21.65 2.44 -4.98
CA ILE A 475 -21.77 3.87 -5.25
C ILE A 475 -22.93 4.46 -4.44
N ASN A 476 -22.68 5.61 -3.83
CA ASN A 476 -23.67 6.35 -3.06
C ASN A 476 -24.72 6.98 -3.98
N ASP A 477 -25.99 6.94 -3.56
CA ASP A 477 -27.09 7.56 -4.31
C ASP A 477 -27.32 9.05 -4.00
N GLY A 478 -26.44 9.65 -3.18
CA GLY A 478 -26.51 11.03 -2.71
C GLY A 478 -27.43 11.23 -1.49
N ASN A 479 -28.01 10.15 -0.94
CA ASN A 479 -28.82 10.17 0.28
C ASN A 479 -28.29 9.17 1.33
N GLY A 480 -27.07 8.66 1.15
CA GLY A 480 -26.45 7.69 2.04
C GLY A 480 -26.82 6.23 1.79
N ASN A 481 -27.55 5.92 0.70
CA ASN A 481 -27.73 4.52 0.29
C ASN A 481 -26.58 4.10 -0.62
N LEU A 482 -26.06 2.89 -0.39
CA LEU A 482 -25.01 2.29 -1.20
C LEU A 482 -25.61 1.30 -2.22
N ILE A 483 -25.34 1.54 -3.51
CA ILE A 483 -25.82 0.74 -4.65
C ILE A 483 -24.65 -0.06 -5.22
N ASP A 484 -24.81 -1.38 -5.34
CA ASP A 484 -23.82 -2.21 -6.03
C ASP A 484 -23.79 -1.89 -7.53
N MET A 485 -22.66 -1.36 -7.97
CA MET A 485 -22.38 -0.97 -9.34
C MET A 485 -21.22 -1.76 -9.95
N THR A 486 -20.81 -2.86 -9.33
CA THR A 486 -19.60 -3.60 -9.72
C THR A 486 -19.64 -4.07 -11.18
N ASP A 487 -20.78 -4.58 -11.66
CA ASP A 487 -20.92 -5.04 -13.04
C ASP A 487 -20.74 -3.92 -14.09
N GLU A 488 -21.02 -2.67 -13.72
CA GLU A 488 -20.87 -1.51 -14.61
C GLU A 488 -19.47 -0.87 -14.46
N LYS A 489 -18.96 -0.84 -13.23
CA LYS A 489 -17.79 -0.06 -12.85
C LYS A 489 -16.50 -0.86 -12.78
N PHE A 490 -16.57 -2.16 -12.53
CA PHE A 490 -15.39 -3.01 -12.38
C PHE A 490 -15.70 -4.50 -12.68
N SER A 491 -16.11 -4.80 -13.90
CA SER A 491 -16.57 -6.15 -14.28
C SER A 491 -15.43 -7.16 -14.46
N GLU A 492 -14.27 -6.74 -14.94
CA GLU A 492 -13.15 -7.63 -15.26
C GLU A 492 -12.23 -7.84 -14.05
N GLN A 493 -12.54 -8.87 -13.26
CA GLN A 493 -11.84 -9.20 -12.02
C GLN A 493 -11.30 -10.64 -12.04
N PRO A 494 -10.21 -10.92 -12.76
CA PRO A 494 -9.71 -12.29 -12.91
C PRO A 494 -9.28 -12.94 -11.58
N ARG A 495 -8.92 -12.13 -10.58
CA ARG A 495 -8.58 -12.60 -9.22
C ARG A 495 -9.79 -13.14 -8.44
N SER A 496 -11.03 -12.85 -8.86
CA SER A 496 -12.25 -13.32 -8.17
C SER A 496 -12.51 -14.83 -8.28
N GLU A 497 -11.85 -15.52 -9.20
CA GLU A 497 -12.04 -16.96 -9.37
C GLU A 497 -11.29 -17.75 -8.30
N THR A 498 -9.95 -17.68 -8.29
CA THR A 498 -9.11 -18.60 -7.51
C THR A 498 -8.02 -17.93 -6.65
N HIS A 499 -7.88 -16.60 -6.71
CA HIS A 499 -6.82 -15.90 -5.96
C HIS A 499 -7.20 -15.81 -4.48
N HIS A 500 -6.27 -16.06 -3.56
CA HIS A 500 -6.54 -15.95 -2.14
C HIS A 500 -6.95 -14.52 -1.72
N GLY A 501 -8.10 -14.38 -1.07
CA GLY A 501 -8.75 -13.07 -0.84
C GLY A 501 -8.49 -12.40 0.50
N GLU A 502 -7.61 -12.94 1.35
CA GLU A 502 -7.18 -12.23 2.57
C GLU A 502 -6.25 -11.07 2.21
N GLY A 503 -6.54 -9.88 2.72
CA GLY A 503 -5.67 -8.73 2.49
C GLY A 503 -6.15 -7.39 3.04
N ASN A 504 -5.47 -6.36 2.57
CA ASN A 504 -5.76 -4.96 2.87
C ASN A 504 -6.18 -4.23 1.60
N LEU A 505 -7.03 -3.22 1.78
CA LEU A 505 -7.48 -2.31 0.74
C LEU A 505 -6.95 -0.93 1.08
N TYR A 506 -6.57 -0.19 0.06
CA TYR A 506 -6.18 1.20 0.17
C TYR A 506 -6.81 1.97 -1.01
N LEU A 507 -7.15 3.24 -0.76
CA LEU A 507 -7.49 4.19 -1.80
C LEU A 507 -6.40 5.25 -1.88
N ARG A 508 -5.72 5.33 -3.03
CA ARG A 508 -4.67 6.31 -3.31
C ARG A 508 -4.71 6.69 -4.78
N ASP A 509 -4.40 7.93 -5.08
CA ASP A 509 -4.19 8.40 -6.45
C ASP A 509 -2.83 7.88 -6.95
N MET A 510 -2.83 6.69 -7.56
CA MET A 510 -1.60 5.97 -7.89
C MET A 510 -0.89 6.59 -9.09
N ASN A 511 -1.62 7.26 -9.98
CA ASN A 511 -1.09 7.87 -11.21
C ASN A 511 -1.00 9.42 -11.14
N LEU A 512 -1.37 10.01 -10.01
CA LEU A 512 -1.39 11.46 -9.75
C LEU A 512 -2.30 12.25 -10.70
N ASP A 513 -3.42 11.66 -11.12
CA ASP A 513 -4.41 12.28 -12.00
C ASP A 513 -5.54 13.01 -11.27
N GLY A 514 -5.56 12.92 -9.93
CA GLY A 514 -6.52 13.55 -9.03
C GLY A 514 -7.68 12.65 -8.61
N TYR A 515 -7.71 11.37 -9.02
CA TYR A 515 -8.76 10.42 -8.66
C TYR A 515 -8.24 9.29 -7.76
N LEU A 516 -9.09 8.80 -6.86
CA LEU A 516 -8.73 7.68 -6.00
C LEU A 516 -8.75 6.37 -6.79
N ASP A 517 -7.62 5.68 -6.83
CA ASP A 517 -7.46 4.32 -7.34
C ASP A 517 -7.55 3.29 -6.22
N ILE A 518 -7.76 2.02 -6.59
CA ILE A 518 -7.86 0.92 -5.63
C ILE A 518 -6.57 0.11 -5.62
N ILE A 519 -6.05 -0.15 -4.42
CA ILE A 519 -4.95 -1.08 -4.20
C ILE A 519 -5.48 -2.22 -3.32
N HIS A 520 -5.42 -3.44 -3.84
CA HIS A 520 -5.76 -4.66 -3.09
C HIS A 520 -4.50 -5.47 -2.82
N SER A 521 -4.04 -5.39 -1.57
CA SER A 521 -2.83 -6.02 -1.06
C SER A 521 -3.15 -7.38 -0.45
N THR A 522 -2.93 -8.44 -1.21
CA THR A 522 -3.16 -9.83 -0.78
C THR A 522 -1.87 -10.64 -0.84
N ARG A 523 -2.00 -11.95 -0.64
CA ARG A 523 -0.93 -12.94 -0.76
C ARG A 523 -1.51 -14.18 -1.41
N ASP A 524 -0.87 -14.68 -2.47
CA ASP A 524 -1.30 -15.89 -3.17
C ASP A 524 -0.09 -16.63 -3.74
N TYR A 525 -0.22 -17.93 -3.97
CA TYR A 525 0.88 -18.80 -4.44
C TYR A 525 0.52 -19.65 -5.65
N SER A 526 -0.64 -19.44 -6.28
CA SER A 526 -1.18 -20.43 -7.24
C SER A 526 -1.96 -19.88 -8.41
N SER A 527 -2.57 -18.71 -8.27
CA SER A 527 -3.44 -18.10 -9.29
C SER A 527 -2.69 -17.55 -10.50
N GLY A 528 -1.39 -17.28 -10.35
CA GLY A 528 -0.57 -16.64 -11.40
C GLY A 528 -0.75 -15.12 -11.46
N TYR A 529 -1.29 -14.51 -10.40
CA TYR A 529 -1.44 -13.06 -10.25
C TYR A 529 -0.64 -12.53 -9.06
N HIS A 530 -0.13 -11.31 -9.19
CA HIS A 530 0.44 -10.60 -8.05
C HIS A 530 -0.56 -10.47 -6.90
N GLY A 531 -0.07 -10.63 -5.67
CA GLY A 531 -0.79 -10.25 -4.46
C GLY A 531 -0.98 -8.73 -4.39
N ALA A 532 0.01 -7.96 -4.86
CA ALA A 532 -0.14 -6.56 -5.20
C ALA A 532 -1.08 -6.39 -6.42
N HIS A 533 -2.16 -5.62 -6.28
CA HIS A 533 -3.07 -5.32 -7.37
C HIS A 533 -3.50 -3.86 -7.33
N ILE A 534 -3.48 -3.21 -8.50
CA ILE A 534 -3.82 -1.80 -8.68
C ILE A 534 -4.93 -1.73 -9.75
N ALA A 535 -6.01 -1.04 -9.43
CA ALA A 535 -7.10 -0.73 -10.36
C ALA A 535 -7.26 0.79 -10.47
N ILE A 536 -7.00 1.31 -11.68
CA ILE A 536 -6.99 2.74 -11.99
C ILE A 536 -8.39 3.23 -12.29
N ASN A 537 -8.78 4.34 -11.68
CA ASN A 537 -10.05 5.03 -11.83
C ASN A 537 -10.04 5.98 -13.03
N ASP A 538 -11.15 6.07 -13.76
CA ASP A 538 -11.33 7.03 -14.85
C ASP A 538 -11.87 8.40 -14.41
N GLY A 539 -11.98 8.60 -13.09
CA GLY A 539 -12.56 9.78 -12.44
C GLY A 539 -14.08 9.78 -12.39
N LYS A 540 -14.73 8.68 -12.75
CA LYS A 540 -16.19 8.48 -12.64
C LYS A 540 -16.53 7.21 -11.85
N GLY A 541 -15.57 6.72 -11.08
CA GLY A 541 -15.66 5.48 -10.33
C GLY A 541 -15.65 4.24 -11.22
N SER A 542 -15.18 4.32 -12.47
CA SER A 542 -15.00 3.14 -13.34
C SER A 542 -13.54 2.73 -13.32
N PHE A 543 -13.28 1.48 -12.99
CA PHE A 543 -11.94 0.98 -12.71
C PHE A 543 -11.44 0.01 -13.78
N ASN A 544 -10.14 0.07 -14.07
CA ASN A 544 -9.46 -0.94 -14.87
C ASN A 544 -8.20 -1.42 -14.12
N SER A 545 -8.07 -2.74 -13.98
CA SER A 545 -6.86 -3.33 -13.43
C SER A 545 -5.68 -3.07 -14.36
N ILE A 546 -4.53 -2.68 -13.81
CA ILE A 546 -3.28 -2.69 -14.59
C ILE A 546 -2.96 -4.13 -15.02
N ALA A 547 -2.26 -4.28 -16.13
CA ALA A 547 -1.85 -5.60 -16.58
C ALA A 547 -0.86 -6.23 -15.58
N ASN A 548 -1.00 -7.53 -15.30
CA ASN A 548 -0.11 -8.24 -14.37
C ASN A 548 1.38 -8.07 -14.73
N SER A 549 1.70 -8.01 -16.03
CA SER A 549 3.07 -7.79 -16.54
C SER A 549 3.64 -6.38 -16.34
N MET A 550 2.84 -5.43 -15.85
CA MET A 550 3.31 -4.09 -15.50
C MET A 550 3.97 -4.05 -14.12
N LEU A 551 3.70 -5.04 -13.27
CA LEU A 551 4.37 -5.23 -11.99
C LEU A 551 5.62 -6.09 -12.16
N PRO A 552 6.73 -5.77 -11.49
CA PRO A 552 7.93 -6.59 -11.50
C PRO A 552 7.71 -7.84 -10.66
N ASP A 553 8.57 -8.84 -10.82
CA ASP A 553 8.60 -9.98 -9.92
C ASP A 553 9.18 -9.60 -8.56
N ARG A 554 8.77 -10.36 -7.55
CA ARG A 554 9.37 -10.38 -6.21
C ARG A 554 10.83 -10.85 -6.33
N PRO A 555 11.77 -10.21 -5.66
CA PRO A 555 13.14 -10.70 -5.60
C PRO A 555 13.22 -12.06 -4.88
N ASP A 556 14.07 -12.96 -5.37
CA ASP A 556 14.25 -14.30 -4.80
C ASP A 556 15.69 -14.83 -4.97
N PRO A 557 16.10 -15.87 -4.19
CA PRO A 557 17.44 -16.46 -4.26
C PRO A 557 17.60 -17.54 -5.35
N GLY A 558 16.70 -17.61 -6.34
CA GLY A 558 16.75 -18.50 -7.51
C GLY A 558 16.07 -19.85 -7.34
N SER A 559 15.58 -20.17 -6.13
CA SER A 559 14.85 -21.40 -5.84
C SER A 559 13.50 -21.12 -5.19
N ASN A 560 12.50 -20.80 -6.00
CA ASN A 560 11.11 -20.69 -5.55
C ASN A 560 10.16 -21.36 -6.57
N ASN A 561 8.88 -21.47 -6.22
CA ASN A 561 7.84 -21.90 -7.17
C ASN A 561 6.91 -20.75 -7.59
N TYR A 562 7.19 -19.52 -7.13
CA TYR A 562 6.30 -18.38 -7.27
C TYR A 562 7.08 -17.06 -7.17
N ASP A 563 7.09 -16.31 -8.29
CA ASP A 563 7.89 -15.10 -8.46
C ASP A 563 7.07 -13.81 -8.29
N TYR A 564 5.73 -13.89 -8.22
CA TYR A 564 4.92 -12.68 -8.17
C TYR A 564 5.03 -11.96 -6.82
N LEU A 565 5.02 -10.62 -6.85
CA LEU A 565 4.87 -9.77 -5.67
C LEU A 565 3.79 -10.25 -4.72
N MET A 566 4.13 -10.16 -3.44
CA MET A 566 3.18 -10.29 -2.34
C MET A 566 2.64 -8.89 -2.01
N LYS A 567 2.05 -8.74 -0.82
CA LYS A 567 1.53 -7.51 -0.21
C LYS A 567 2.10 -6.20 -0.79
N SER A 568 1.25 -5.21 -0.99
CA SER A 568 1.59 -3.87 -1.46
C SER A 568 1.03 -2.79 -0.54
N LEU A 569 1.89 -2.13 0.24
CA LEU A 569 1.53 -0.90 0.95
C LEU A 569 1.84 0.29 0.04
N PRO A 570 0.85 1.02 -0.51
CA PRO A 570 1.11 2.22 -1.29
C PRO A 570 1.67 3.33 -0.40
N ILE A 571 2.80 3.91 -0.81
CA ILE A 571 3.53 4.91 -0.03
C ILE A 571 4.29 5.87 -0.96
N ASN A 572 4.42 7.12 -0.54
CA ASN A 572 5.29 8.10 -1.18
C ASN A 572 6.67 8.05 -0.53
N ILE A 573 7.61 7.34 -1.15
CA ILE A 573 8.91 7.04 -0.55
C ILE A 573 9.86 8.25 -0.65
N ASP A 574 9.75 9.06 -1.70
CA ASP A 574 10.79 10.05 -1.98
C ASP A 574 10.34 11.34 -2.71
N ASN A 575 9.02 11.55 -2.86
CA ASN A 575 8.40 12.65 -3.63
C ASN A 575 8.84 12.72 -5.11
N GLU A 576 9.21 11.59 -5.71
CA GLU A 576 9.56 11.47 -7.13
C GLU A 576 8.62 10.52 -7.87
N GLY A 577 8.20 10.89 -9.08
CA GLY A 577 7.31 10.03 -9.88
C GLY A 577 5.89 9.94 -9.33
N CYS A 578 5.26 8.79 -9.57
CA CYS A 578 3.95 8.43 -9.05
C CYS A 578 4.09 7.53 -7.81
N ILE A 579 2.98 7.05 -7.24
CA ILE A 579 3.02 6.33 -5.96
C ILE A 579 3.81 5.01 -6.06
N ASP A 580 4.74 4.85 -5.11
CA ASP A 580 5.53 3.64 -4.88
C ASP A 580 4.78 2.66 -3.98
N PHE A 581 5.38 1.51 -3.68
CA PHE A 581 4.88 0.68 -2.60
C PHE A 581 5.97 -0.16 -1.92
N ILE A 582 5.73 -0.48 -0.64
CA ILE A 582 6.54 -1.46 0.09
C ILE A 582 5.93 -2.85 -0.11
N SER A 583 6.80 -3.83 -0.36
CA SER A 583 6.43 -5.23 -0.47
C SER A 583 7.41 -6.09 0.32
N VAL A 584 7.05 -7.37 0.45
CA VAL A 584 7.74 -8.35 1.28
C VAL A 584 8.34 -9.47 0.42
N THR A 585 9.53 -9.94 0.79
CA THR A 585 10.11 -11.16 0.20
C THR A 585 9.29 -12.37 0.58
N ASP A 586 8.51 -12.31 1.66
CA ASP A 586 7.81 -13.43 2.25
C ASP A 586 8.75 -14.61 2.60
N VAL A 587 8.20 -15.75 3.02
CA VAL A 587 8.98 -16.96 3.29
C VAL A 587 9.73 -17.41 2.03
N GLY A 588 11.02 -17.74 2.18
CA GLY A 588 11.79 -18.43 1.13
C GLY A 588 13.10 -17.77 0.70
N TRP A 589 13.52 -16.64 1.30
CA TRP A 589 14.85 -16.09 1.00
C TRP A 589 15.98 -16.96 1.57
N GLU A 590 15.78 -17.55 2.74
CA GLU A 590 16.77 -18.42 3.37
C GLU A 590 16.34 -19.88 3.38
N ASN A 591 17.27 -20.77 2.99
CA ASN A 591 17.14 -22.21 3.18
C ASN A 591 17.40 -22.55 4.65
N SER A 592 16.37 -22.45 5.47
CA SER A 592 16.60 -22.46 6.88
C SER A 592 15.73 -23.51 7.60
N GLN A 593 16.42 -24.55 8.06
CA GLN A 593 15.88 -25.44 9.09
C GLN A 593 15.78 -24.75 10.45
N ASN A 594 16.33 -23.54 10.65
CA ASN A 594 16.62 -22.94 11.97
C ASN A 594 15.93 -21.61 12.28
N GLU A 595 15.35 -20.96 11.27
CA GLU A 595 14.66 -19.68 11.32
C GLU A 595 13.68 -19.51 10.14
N THR A 596 12.64 -18.72 10.32
CA THR A 596 11.84 -18.17 9.23
C THR A 596 12.12 -16.68 9.15
N SER A 597 12.14 -16.13 7.92
CA SER A 597 12.43 -14.73 7.69
C SER A 597 11.49 -14.11 6.68
N ASN A 598 11.31 -12.80 6.81
CA ASN A 598 10.61 -11.98 5.84
C ASN A 598 11.22 -10.60 5.81
N TYR A 599 11.64 -10.18 4.62
CA TYR A 599 12.39 -8.97 4.42
C TYR A 599 11.59 -8.00 3.56
N PHE A 600 11.75 -6.71 3.80
CA PHE A 600 11.11 -5.68 2.99
C PHE A 600 11.99 -5.30 1.80
N PHE A 601 11.32 -4.82 0.76
CA PHE A 601 11.93 -4.14 -0.38
C PHE A 601 10.97 -3.07 -0.91
N SER A 602 11.54 -2.05 -1.54
CA SER A 602 10.77 -0.97 -2.15
C SER A 602 10.47 -1.30 -3.60
N VAL A 603 9.27 -0.98 -4.07
CA VAL A 603 8.89 -1.03 -5.48
C VAL A 603 8.69 0.39 -5.98
N ILE A 604 9.73 0.89 -6.64
CA ILE A 604 9.86 2.29 -7.04
C ILE A 604 9.12 2.53 -8.35
N ASN A 605 8.22 3.50 -8.39
CA ASN A 605 7.65 3.99 -9.63
C ASN A 605 8.73 4.69 -10.45
N THR A 606 8.93 4.24 -11.68
CA THR A 606 9.91 4.81 -12.62
C THR A 606 9.27 5.55 -13.78
N ASP A 607 7.97 5.35 -13.99
CA ASP A 607 7.17 5.97 -15.04
C ASP A 607 5.67 5.98 -14.62
N CYS A 608 5.00 7.10 -14.83
CA CYS A 608 3.58 7.33 -14.49
C CYS A 608 2.62 6.92 -15.62
N ASN A 609 3.10 6.28 -16.68
CA ASN A 609 2.27 5.87 -17.81
C ASN A 609 1.51 4.57 -17.49
N PHE A 610 0.45 4.68 -16.68
CA PHE A 610 -0.50 3.60 -16.37
C PHE A 610 -1.43 3.27 -17.53
#